data_AF-A0A967STM2-F1
#
_entry.id   AF-A0A967STM2-F1
#
_cell.length_a   1.000
_cell.length_b   1.000
_cell.length_c   1.000
_cell.angle_alpha   90.00
_cell.angle_beta   90.00
_cell.angle_gamma   90.00
#
_symmetry.space_group_name_H-M   'P 1'
#
loop_
_entity.id
_entity.type
_entity.pdbx_description
1 polymer ?
#
loop_
_entity_poly.entity_id
_entity_poly.type
_entity_poly.pdbx_seq_one_letter_code
_entity_poly.pdbx_strand_id
1 'polypeptide(L)'
;METVPRFDRRFFESDAVFSRIGEGGLGGKAEGLVRIRSALASRLGGRVDGIEVGIPRVVVLATGAFDAFMKRNGLYDAALGGSSDERLAHAFQTADLPSELLGDLRAVAEEVTRPLAVRSSSLLEDALERPFAGIYETKMIPNNQPDAAARFQRLVEAIKLVYASTFFRGARTYRRAAGIDDRDEKMAVMIQEIVGERHGDRFYPHLSAVCRSYSYYPIGRSKPEDGVVSLALGLGKTIVDGGLCWSYSPERPKAPRPFAGVQEMLQETQSRFWAVNMGRPPAYDPIAETEYLVEGDLADAEYDGTLRYLASTYDPASDRLRPGTGTDGPRVLDFAPLLQLRERPLNELVKALLETAEETLGREVEIELAMVLPPSRSAPARAGFVQVRPMMAPRETVELPADALRDERLLLSSERAMGNGVEDRIRDIVYVKPDDFEARHTPAIAAELERWNRELLAAGRPYLLLGFGRWGSSDPWLGIPVTWGQVAGARVIVEATLPAMDVEPSQGSHFFHNLSSSGVLYFTVRHDRGPGIDWDWLARREPVAETRWLRHVRTDASLEVRVDGRTGRGLVRLPGED
;
A
#
# COMPACT_ATOMS: atom_id res chain seq x y z
N MET A 1 -10.93 -1.49 26.98
CA MET A 1 -9.89 -0.93 26.09
C MET A 1 -8.59 -0.95 26.85
N GLU A 2 -7.58 -1.65 26.33
CA GLU A 2 -6.27 -1.74 26.98
C GLU A 2 -5.63 -0.35 27.00
N THR A 3 -5.33 0.18 28.19
CA THR A 3 -4.76 1.53 28.33
C THR A 3 -3.27 1.48 28.00
N VAL A 4 -2.87 2.18 26.93
CA VAL A 4 -1.44 2.34 26.59
C VAL A 4 -0.76 3.18 27.68
N PRO A 5 0.35 2.71 28.27
CA PRO A 5 1.04 3.43 29.34
C PRO A 5 1.62 4.74 28.81
N ARG A 6 1.70 5.76 29.68
CA ARG A 6 2.42 7.00 29.37
C ARG A 6 3.91 6.70 29.21
N PHE A 7 4.58 7.50 28.37
CA PHE A 7 6.01 7.40 28.17
C PHE A 7 6.79 7.67 29.46
N ASP A 8 7.69 6.75 29.78
CA ASP A 8 8.69 6.87 30.81
C ASP A 8 10.06 6.68 30.15
N ARG A 9 11.08 7.35 30.67
CA ARG A 9 12.43 7.32 30.07
C ARG A 9 13.07 5.93 30.12
N ARG A 10 12.60 5.07 31.02
CA ARG A 10 13.00 3.65 31.13
C ARG A 10 12.22 2.71 30.21
N PHE A 11 11.38 3.24 29.30
CA PHE A 11 10.60 2.43 28.37
C PHE A 11 11.49 1.45 27.58
N PHE A 12 12.63 1.93 27.07
CA PHE A 12 13.54 1.09 26.29
C PHE A 12 14.34 0.09 27.13
N GLU A 13 14.40 0.28 28.45
CA GLU A 13 14.96 -0.68 29.43
C GLU A 13 13.93 -1.76 29.86
N SER A 14 12.65 -1.57 29.52
CA SER A 14 11.55 -2.45 29.93
C SER A 14 11.11 -3.43 28.83
N ASP A 15 10.32 -4.45 29.21
CA ASP A 15 9.66 -5.35 28.26
C ASP A 15 8.40 -4.74 27.60
N ALA A 16 8.11 -3.46 27.87
CA ALA A 16 6.98 -2.78 27.27
C ALA A 16 7.21 -2.56 25.77
N VAL A 17 6.19 -2.89 24.98
CA VAL A 17 6.21 -2.73 23.51
C VAL A 17 5.55 -1.42 23.08
N PHE A 18 4.60 -0.90 23.86
CA PHE A 18 3.84 0.30 23.52
C PHE A 18 3.97 1.37 24.58
N SER A 19 4.09 2.61 24.12
CA SER A 19 4.02 3.79 24.97
C SER A 19 3.37 4.96 24.26
N ARG A 20 2.86 5.93 25.04
CA ARG A 20 2.20 7.12 24.52
C ARG A 20 2.79 8.40 25.12
N ILE A 21 3.09 9.36 24.24
CA ILE A 21 3.42 10.75 24.58
C ILE A 21 2.19 11.63 24.31
N GLY A 22 1.85 12.49 25.28
CA GLY A 22 0.69 13.38 25.19
C GLY A 22 -0.66 12.72 25.49
N GLU A 23 -1.73 13.48 25.28
CA GLU A 23 -3.12 13.08 25.50
C GLU A 23 -3.92 13.05 24.20
N GLY A 24 -5.09 12.41 24.21
CA GLY A 24 -5.94 12.23 23.01
C GLY A 24 -5.91 10.80 22.45
N GLY A 25 -6.36 10.68 21.21
CA GLY A 25 -6.46 9.42 20.47
C GLY A 25 -5.11 8.96 19.93
N LEU A 26 -4.99 7.65 19.67
CA LEU A 26 -3.77 7.04 19.12
C LEU A 26 -3.80 6.92 17.58
N GLY A 27 -4.98 7.09 16.98
CA GLY A 27 -5.20 6.84 15.56
C GLY A 27 -5.37 5.36 15.23
N GLY A 28 -5.87 5.09 14.01
CA GLY A 28 -6.22 3.75 13.54
C GLY A 28 -5.06 2.76 13.64
N LYS A 29 -3.91 3.08 13.01
CA LYS A 29 -2.78 2.14 12.92
C LYS A 29 -2.30 1.68 14.29
N ALA A 30 -2.12 2.63 15.21
CA ALA A 30 -1.69 2.33 16.55
C ALA A 30 -2.75 1.56 17.34
N GLU A 31 -4.03 1.91 17.20
CA GLU A 31 -5.13 1.18 17.84
C GLU A 31 -5.24 -0.27 17.35
N GLY A 32 -5.08 -0.52 16.05
CA GLY A 32 -5.08 -1.86 15.47
C GLY A 32 -4.01 -2.75 16.12
N LEU A 33 -2.80 -2.23 16.25
CA LEU A 33 -1.71 -2.95 16.91
C LEU A 33 -1.93 -3.15 18.41
N VAL A 34 -2.50 -2.16 19.11
CA VAL A 34 -2.83 -2.30 20.54
C VAL A 34 -3.88 -3.39 20.75
N ARG A 35 -4.90 -3.47 19.88
CA ARG A 35 -5.95 -4.50 19.97
C ARG A 35 -5.41 -5.91 19.73
N ILE A 36 -4.50 -6.08 18.78
CA ILE A 36 -3.97 -7.42 18.44
C ILE A 36 -2.90 -7.90 19.42
N ARG A 37 -2.23 -6.97 20.13
CA ARG A 37 -1.14 -7.28 21.07
C ARG A 37 -1.52 -8.37 22.07
N SER A 38 -2.65 -8.20 22.76
CA SER A 38 -3.09 -9.17 23.78
C SER A 38 -3.39 -10.53 23.16
N ALA A 39 -3.98 -10.55 21.96
CA ALA A 39 -4.31 -11.78 21.24
C ALA A 39 -3.05 -12.54 20.79
N LEU A 40 -2.04 -11.83 20.24
CA LEU A 40 -0.75 -12.44 19.88
C LEU A 40 -0.07 -13.06 21.11
N ALA A 41 -0.07 -12.35 22.23
CA ALA A 41 0.53 -12.83 23.48
C ALA A 41 -0.23 -14.06 24.03
N SER A 42 -1.57 -14.01 24.08
CA SER A 42 -2.38 -15.06 24.69
C SER A 42 -2.51 -16.32 23.83
N ARG A 43 -2.58 -16.17 22.49
CA ARG A 43 -2.84 -17.28 21.57
C ARG A 43 -1.57 -17.89 20.98
N LEU A 44 -0.59 -17.05 20.64
CA LEU A 44 0.63 -17.50 19.98
C LEU A 44 1.83 -17.56 20.93
N GLY A 45 1.72 -17.04 22.16
CA GLY A 45 2.81 -17.09 23.15
C GLY A 45 4.12 -16.46 22.67
N GLY A 46 4.06 -15.56 21.70
CA GLY A 46 5.24 -14.92 21.09
C GLY A 46 6.06 -15.82 20.14
N ARG A 47 5.59 -17.03 19.80
CA ARG A 47 6.30 -17.93 18.88
C ARG A 47 5.36 -18.86 18.13
N VAL A 48 5.54 -18.96 16.81
CA VAL A 48 4.82 -19.93 15.96
C VAL A 48 5.84 -20.82 15.26
N ASP A 49 5.79 -22.12 15.51
CA ASP A 49 6.64 -23.15 14.88
C ASP A 49 8.15 -22.78 14.84
N GLY A 50 8.67 -22.20 15.93
CA GLY A 50 10.07 -21.82 16.05
C GLY A 50 10.44 -20.45 15.48
N ILE A 51 9.46 -19.71 14.95
CA ILE A 51 9.60 -18.29 14.54
C ILE A 51 9.11 -17.41 15.69
N GLU A 52 9.96 -16.52 16.18
CA GLU A 52 9.58 -15.52 17.18
C GLU A 52 8.70 -14.45 16.54
N VAL A 53 7.59 -14.13 17.19
CA VAL A 53 6.60 -13.18 16.69
C VAL A 53 6.40 -12.10 17.72
N GLY A 54 6.54 -10.85 17.31
CA GLY A 54 6.33 -9.71 18.19
C GLY A 54 5.99 -8.46 17.41
N ILE A 55 5.37 -7.50 18.09
CA ILE A 55 5.20 -6.16 17.55
C ILE A 55 6.50 -5.38 17.85
N PRO A 56 7.11 -4.68 16.87
CA PRO A 56 8.26 -3.80 17.14
C PRO A 56 7.90 -2.74 18.17
N ARG A 57 8.85 -2.18 18.94
CA ARG A 57 8.47 -1.17 19.94
C ARG A 57 7.92 0.07 19.25
N VAL A 58 6.86 0.62 19.85
CA VAL A 58 6.10 1.73 19.34
C VAL A 58 5.96 2.80 20.41
N VAL A 59 6.31 4.04 20.05
CA VAL A 59 5.97 5.25 20.81
C VAL A 59 4.98 6.06 19.98
N VAL A 60 3.80 6.36 20.53
CA VAL A 60 2.75 7.10 19.83
C VAL A 60 2.65 8.51 20.39
N LEU A 61 2.77 9.53 19.55
CA LEU A 61 2.37 10.90 19.87
C LEU A 61 0.87 11.01 19.62
N ALA A 62 0.10 11.18 20.69
CA ALA A 62 -1.35 11.26 20.61
C ALA A 62 -1.84 12.54 19.92
N THR A 63 -3.09 12.54 19.46
CA THR A 63 -3.66 13.65 18.67
C THR A 63 -3.65 15.02 19.37
N GLY A 64 -3.59 15.07 20.70
CA GLY A 64 -3.45 16.34 21.43
C GLY A 64 -2.13 17.06 21.17
N ALA A 65 -1.06 16.32 20.83
CA ALA A 65 0.22 16.90 20.41
C ALA A 65 0.07 17.68 19.09
N PHE A 66 -0.70 17.14 18.15
CA PHE A 66 -1.01 17.78 16.88
C PHE A 66 -1.83 19.06 17.07
N ASP A 67 -2.90 19.00 17.88
CA ASP A 67 -3.72 20.18 18.18
C ASP A 67 -2.89 21.31 18.80
N ALA A 68 -2.03 20.97 19.77
CA ALA A 68 -1.13 21.92 20.42
C ALA A 68 -0.12 22.54 19.43
N PHE A 69 0.47 21.73 18.56
CA PHE A 69 1.40 22.17 17.53
C PHE A 69 0.73 23.13 16.52
N MET A 70 -0.44 22.76 16.01
CA MET A 70 -1.18 23.58 15.03
C MET A 70 -1.59 24.93 15.63
N LYS A 71 -2.12 24.92 16.86
CA LYS A 71 -2.57 26.13 17.55
C LYS A 71 -1.42 27.08 17.88
N ARG A 72 -0.30 26.55 18.41
CA ARG A 72 0.86 27.35 18.82
C ARG A 72 1.49 28.12 17.66
N ASN A 73 1.54 27.50 16.49
CA ASN A 73 2.21 28.03 15.32
C ASN A 73 1.28 28.76 14.34
N GLY A 74 -0.03 28.83 14.62
CA GLY A 74 -1.01 29.48 13.73
C GLY A 74 -1.11 28.83 12.35
N LEU A 75 -0.87 27.52 12.24
CA LEU A 75 -0.68 26.85 10.95
C LEU A 75 -1.98 26.59 10.17
N TYR A 76 -3.15 26.70 10.82
CA TYR A 76 -4.43 26.46 10.15
C TYR A 76 -4.68 27.40 8.98
N ASP A 77 -4.28 28.66 9.07
CA ASP A 77 -4.50 29.64 7.99
C ASP A 77 -3.66 29.28 6.75
N ALA A 78 -2.39 28.90 6.96
CA ALA A 78 -1.52 28.44 5.88
C ALA A 78 -2.01 27.12 5.27
N ALA A 79 -2.41 26.16 6.12
CA ALA A 79 -2.88 24.83 5.75
C ALA A 79 -4.18 24.87 4.92
N LEU A 80 -5.12 25.74 5.29
CA LEU A 80 -6.42 25.86 4.61
C LEU A 80 -6.39 26.81 3.41
N GLY A 81 -5.40 27.71 3.35
CA GLY A 81 -5.25 28.75 2.33
C GLY A 81 -4.87 28.29 0.93
N GLY A 82 -4.71 26.98 0.68
CA GLY A 82 -4.41 26.46 -0.67
C GLY A 82 -2.97 26.64 -1.14
N SER A 83 -2.03 26.78 -0.21
CA SER A 83 -0.59 26.78 -0.49
C SER A 83 -0.13 25.49 -1.18
N SER A 84 0.99 25.54 -1.91
CA SER A 84 1.60 24.32 -2.47
C SER A 84 2.15 23.42 -1.37
N ASP A 85 2.27 22.13 -1.66
CA ASP A 85 2.73 21.13 -0.69
C ASP A 85 4.15 21.46 -0.19
N GLU A 86 5.03 22.00 -1.05
CA GLU A 86 6.39 22.42 -0.65
C GLU A 86 6.37 23.62 0.30
N ARG A 87 5.49 24.60 0.06
CA ARG A 87 5.34 25.78 0.94
C ARG A 87 4.77 25.37 2.30
N LEU A 88 3.80 24.46 2.31
CA LEU A 88 3.24 23.90 3.54
C LEU A 88 4.31 23.12 4.31
N ALA A 89 5.01 22.22 3.64
CA ALA A 89 6.07 21.43 4.24
C ALA A 89 7.14 22.35 4.86
N HIS A 90 7.57 23.38 4.14
CA HIS A 90 8.52 24.37 4.70
C HIS A 90 7.96 25.09 5.94
N ALA A 91 6.71 25.56 5.90
CA ALA A 91 6.09 26.23 7.05
C ALA A 91 6.05 25.32 8.29
N PHE A 92 5.69 24.04 8.11
CA PHE A 92 5.70 23.04 9.18
C PHE A 92 7.12 22.72 9.66
N GLN A 93 8.10 22.67 8.77
CA GLN A 93 9.51 22.44 9.14
C GLN A 93 10.06 23.59 10.02
N THR A 94 9.68 24.84 9.73
CA THR A 94 10.08 26.01 10.54
C THR A 94 9.30 26.21 11.85
N ALA A 95 8.19 25.48 12.04
CA ALA A 95 7.34 25.61 13.22
C ALA A 95 7.93 24.93 14.47
N ASP A 96 7.56 25.37 15.66
CA ASP A 96 8.06 24.81 16.92
C ASP A 96 7.14 23.74 17.50
N LEU A 97 7.70 22.58 17.84
CA LEU A 97 6.98 21.57 18.62
C LEU A 97 6.78 22.08 20.07
N PRO A 98 5.64 21.74 20.71
CA PRO A 98 5.39 22.05 22.11
C PRO A 98 6.53 21.56 23.03
N SER A 99 6.96 22.41 23.96
CA SER A 99 8.10 22.15 24.87
C SER A 99 7.94 20.89 25.71
N GLU A 100 6.69 20.54 26.03
CA GLU A 100 6.32 19.37 26.81
C GLU A 100 6.66 18.07 26.10
N LEU A 101 6.69 18.06 24.76
CA LEU A 101 6.99 16.89 23.94
C LEU A 101 8.51 16.73 23.71
N LEU A 102 9.25 17.84 23.69
CA LEU A 102 10.67 17.84 23.33
C LEU A 102 11.51 16.99 24.29
N GLY A 103 11.20 17.03 25.59
CA GLY A 103 11.91 16.25 26.60
C GLY A 103 11.78 14.74 26.39
N ASP A 104 10.56 14.28 26.09
CA ASP A 104 10.28 12.86 25.86
C ASP A 104 10.85 12.39 24.53
N LEU A 105 10.69 13.18 23.47
CA LEU A 105 11.27 12.90 22.15
C LEU A 105 12.80 12.84 22.18
N ARG A 106 13.43 13.70 22.99
CA ARG A 106 14.88 13.67 23.19
C ARG A 106 15.32 12.39 23.90
N ALA A 107 14.59 11.95 24.91
CA ALA A 107 14.85 10.67 25.57
C ALA A 107 14.72 9.48 24.58
N VAL A 108 13.73 9.51 23.68
CA VAL A 108 13.63 8.51 22.59
C VAL A 108 14.88 8.51 21.72
N ALA A 109 15.36 9.68 21.30
CA ALA A 109 16.55 9.80 20.45
C ALA A 109 17.87 9.42 21.16
N GLU A 110 17.94 9.62 22.48
CA GLU A 110 19.09 9.24 23.30
C GLU A 110 19.21 7.71 23.41
N GLU A 111 18.10 7.01 23.64
CA GLU A 111 18.06 5.55 23.84
C GLU A 111 18.09 4.74 22.53
N VAL A 112 17.40 5.21 21.48
CA VAL A 112 17.27 4.44 20.24
C VAL A 112 18.35 4.83 19.23
N THR A 113 19.09 3.83 18.75
CA THR A 113 20.15 3.98 17.73
C THR A 113 19.91 3.12 16.49
N ARG A 114 18.75 2.47 16.40
CA ARG A 114 18.29 1.72 15.22
C ARG A 114 17.33 2.54 14.38
N PRO A 115 17.16 2.21 13.08
CA PRO A 115 16.23 2.92 12.21
C PRO A 115 14.80 2.94 12.74
N LEU A 116 14.14 4.08 12.52
CA LEU A 116 12.78 4.36 12.97
C LEU A 116 11.90 4.71 11.76
N ALA A 117 10.70 4.15 11.71
CA ALA A 117 9.62 4.58 10.83
C ALA A 117 8.71 5.54 11.60
N VAL A 118 8.62 6.78 11.13
CA VAL A 118 7.72 7.81 11.64
C VAL A 118 6.50 7.85 10.73
N ARG A 119 5.40 7.25 11.22
CA ARG A 119 4.19 6.97 10.44
C ARG A 119 3.04 7.83 10.92
N SER A 120 2.22 8.29 9.99
CA SER A 120 0.88 8.79 10.26
C SER A 120 0.02 7.74 10.96
N SER A 121 -0.79 8.16 11.91
CA SER A 121 -1.84 7.35 12.55
C SER A 121 -3.06 8.25 12.70
N SER A 122 -3.81 8.42 11.61
CA SER A 122 -5.02 9.23 11.59
C SER A 122 -6.17 8.53 12.33
N LEU A 123 -7.10 9.30 12.90
CA LEU A 123 -8.32 8.73 13.50
C LEU A 123 -9.22 8.01 12.47
N LEU A 124 -9.12 8.40 11.19
CA LEU A 124 -9.90 7.87 10.09
C LEU A 124 -9.13 6.81 9.28
N GLU A 125 -7.86 6.58 9.58
CA GLU A 125 -6.96 5.76 8.75
C GLU A 125 -7.44 4.33 8.56
N ASP A 126 -7.96 3.73 9.63
CA ASP A 126 -8.51 2.36 9.62
C ASP A 126 -10.04 2.36 9.76
N ALA A 127 -10.70 3.47 9.40
CA ALA A 127 -12.16 3.54 9.35
C ALA A 127 -12.67 2.70 8.17
N LEU A 128 -13.48 1.68 8.47
CA LEU A 128 -13.99 0.70 7.50
C LEU A 128 -14.64 1.31 6.26
N GLU A 129 -15.40 2.38 6.42
CA GLU A 129 -16.17 3.00 5.33
C GLU A 129 -15.41 4.10 4.57
N ARG A 130 -14.29 4.59 5.13
CA ARG A 130 -13.54 5.75 4.62
C ARG A 130 -12.05 5.70 5.02
N PRO A 131 -11.29 4.65 4.64
CA PRO A 131 -9.92 4.53 5.10
C PRO A 131 -8.98 5.48 4.34
N PHE A 132 -8.01 6.01 5.06
CA PHE A 132 -7.01 6.95 4.54
C PHE A 132 -5.67 6.25 4.24
N ALA A 133 -5.71 4.98 3.84
CA ALA A 133 -4.50 4.17 3.71
C ALA A 133 -3.56 4.75 2.64
N GLY A 134 -2.31 5.01 3.03
CA GLY A 134 -1.29 5.52 2.12
C GLY A 134 -1.52 6.94 1.60
N ILE A 135 -2.42 7.70 2.24
CA ILE A 135 -2.67 9.11 1.88
C ILE A 135 -1.67 10.04 2.54
N TYR A 136 -1.17 9.65 3.71
CA TYR A 136 -0.26 10.43 4.51
C TYR A 136 1.15 9.85 4.45
N GLU A 137 2.14 10.74 4.43
CA GLU A 137 3.56 10.38 4.34
C GLU A 137 4.04 9.54 5.53
N THR A 138 5.02 8.67 5.26
CA THR A 138 5.80 7.96 6.26
C THR A 138 7.27 8.28 6.05
N LYS A 139 7.95 8.82 7.07
CA LYS A 139 9.40 9.10 6.97
C LYS A 139 10.18 8.05 7.74
N MET A 140 11.01 7.29 7.04
CA MET A 140 11.98 6.39 7.67
C MET A 140 13.29 7.12 7.90
N ILE A 141 13.82 7.08 9.12
CA ILE A 141 15.09 7.70 9.49
C ILE A 141 16.11 6.63 9.91
N PRO A 142 17.39 6.78 9.55
CA PRO A 142 18.41 5.77 9.83
C PRO A 142 18.82 5.74 11.29
N ASN A 143 18.71 6.89 11.96
CA ASN A 143 18.94 7.04 13.39
C ASN A 143 20.30 6.49 13.86
N ASN A 144 21.31 6.55 12.97
CA ASN A 144 22.66 6.02 13.15
C ASN A 144 23.71 7.11 13.41
N GLN A 145 23.29 8.37 13.57
CA GLN A 145 24.17 9.48 13.90
C GLN A 145 24.77 9.26 15.29
N PRO A 146 26.09 9.52 15.50
CA PRO A 146 26.71 9.35 16.81
C PRO A 146 26.10 10.26 17.89
N ASP A 147 25.78 11.49 17.52
CA ASP A 147 25.21 12.49 18.40
C ASP A 147 23.68 12.32 18.54
N ALA A 148 23.21 12.29 19.79
CA ALA A 148 21.78 12.19 20.10
C ALA A 148 21.00 13.44 19.68
N ALA A 149 21.63 14.64 19.69
CA ALA A 149 20.94 15.85 19.25
C ALA A 149 20.69 15.83 17.73
N ALA A 150 21.63 15.32 16.94
CA ALA A 150 21.42 15.07 15.51
C ALA A 150 20.29 14.06 15.26
N ARG A 151 20.24 12.93 16.00
CA ARG A 151 19.14 11.96 15.90
C ARG A 151 17.79 12.59 16.25
N PHE A 152 17.75 13.36 17.32
CA PHE A 152 16.58 14.11 17.76
C PHE A 152 16.08 15.09 16.70
N GLN A 153 16.97 15.85 16.06
CA GLN A 153 16.59 16.77 14.99
C GLN A 153 15.89 16.05 13.84
N ARG A 154 16.45 14.92 13.38
CA ARG A 154 15.87 14.12 12.29
C ARG A 154 14.50 13.53 12.66
N LEU A 155 14.33 13.11 13.92
CA LEU A 155 13.04 12.65 14.44
C LEU A 155 12.00 13.79 14.43
N VAL A 156 12.37 14.99 14.86
CA VAL A 156 11.49 16.16 14.85
C VAL A 156 11.10 16.56 13.43
N GLU A 157 12.05 16.58 12.50
CA GLU A 157 11.81 16.86 11.07
C GLU A 157 10.83 15.84 10.46
N ALA A 158 11.01 14.56 10.78
CA ALA A 158 10.11 13.49 10.36
C ALA A 158 8.68 13.66 10.90
N ILE A 159 8.52 13.98 12.20
CA ILE A 159 7.22 14.26 12.81
C ILE A 159 6.53 15.45 12.12
N LYS A 160 7.28 16.53 11.86
CA LYS A 160 6.76 17.73 11.20
C LYS A 160 6.31 17.44 9.76
N LEU A 161 7.02 16.59 9.02
CA LEU A 161 6.61 16.15 7.69
C LEU A 161 5.30 15.37 7.75
N VAL A 162 5.15 14.45 8.71
CA VAL A 162 3.90 13.69 8.90
C VAL A 162 2.72 14.62 9.25
N TYR A 163 2.94 15.66 10.05
CA TYR A 163 1.92 16.67 10.30
C TYR A 163 1.60 17.50 9.05
N ALA A 164 2.61 17.88 8.27
CA ALA A 164 2.42 18.63 7.03
C ALA A 164 1.61 17.83 6.00
N SER A 165 1.88 16.53 5.89
CA SER A 165 1.21 15.64 4.93
C SER A 165 -0.29 15.52 5.16
N THR A 166 -0.75 15.82 6.38
CA THR A 166 -2.19 15.93 6.67
C THR A 166 -2.87 16.96 5.77
N PHE A 167 -2.16 18.01 5.36
CA PHE A 167 -2.70 19.13 4.57
C PHE A 167 -2.21 19.15 3.12
N PHE A 168 -1.46 18.14 2.68
CA PHE A 168 -1.05 18.04 1.29
C PHE A 168 -2.24 17.87 0.35
N ARG A 169 -2.05 18.27 -0.89
CA ARG A 169 -3.08 18.29 -1.94
C ARG A 169 -3.76 16.95 -2.12
N GLY A 170 -3.01 15.84 -2.06
CA GLY A 170 -3.56 14.48 -2.13
C GLY A 170 -4.56 14.19 -1.01
N ALA A 171 -4.17 14.47 0.23
CA ALA A 171 -4.99 14.26 1.42
C ALA A 171 -6.25 15.13 1.42
N ARG A 172 -6.12 16.41 1.05
CA ARG A 172 -7.26 17.35 0.93
C ARG A 172 -8.25 16.92 -0.14
N THR A 173 -7.75 16.49 -1.29
CA THR A 173 -8.61 16.04 -2.40
C THR A 173 -9.41 14.81 -1.99
N TYR A 174 -8.78 13.87 -1.30
CA TYR A 174 -9.48 12.71 -0.77
C TYR A 174 -10.53 13.07 0.28
N ARG A 175 -10.21 13.94 1.26
CA ARG A 175 -11.21 14.39 2.25
C ARG A 175 -12.41 15.04 1.61
N ARG A 176 -12.19 15.89 0.59
CA ARG A 176 -13.28 16.49 -0.17
C ARG A 176 -14.14 15.42 -0.86
N ALA A 177 -13.52 14.40 -1.46
CA ALA A 177 -14.24 13.29 -2.07
C ALA A 177 -15.03 12.43 -1.08
N ALA A 178 -14.53 12.31 0.15
CA ALA A 178 -15.19 11.64 1.26
C ALA A 178 -16.19 12.54 2.02
N GLY A 179 -16.30 13.83 1.68
CA GLY A 179 -17.18 14.79 2.35
C GLY A 179 -16.79 15.09 3.81
N ILE A 180 -15.48 15.11 4.11
CA ILE A 180 -14.93 15.39 5.45
C ILE A 180 -14.29 16.79 5.44
N ASP A 181 -14.49 17.57 6.51
CA ASP A 181 -13.84 18.88 6.65
C ASP A 181 -12.35 18.72 6.95
N ASP A 182 -11.52 19.56 6.32
CA ASP A 182 -10.07 19.61 6.56
C ASP A 182 -9.72 19.90 8.03
N ARG A 183 -10.62 20.54 8.80
CA ARG A 183 -10.41 20.88 10.22
C ARG A 183 -10.72 19.77 11.20
N ASP A 184 -11.54 18.79 10.80
CA ASP A 184 -11.96 17.70 11.68
C ASP A 184 -10.87 16.62 11.80
N GLU A 185 -9.93 16.61 10.85
CA GLU A 185 -8.88 15.62 10.80
C GLU A 185 -7.78 15.90 11.83
N LYS A 186 -7.49 14.88 12.64
CA LYS A 186 -6.41 14.92 13.64
C LYS A 186 -5.43 13.79 13.40
N MET A 187 -4.15 14.12 13.54
CA MET A 187 -3.05 13.20 13.28
C MET A 187 -2.33 12.81 14.56
N ALA A 188 -2.35 11.52 14.90
CA ALA A 188 -1.37 10.94 15.80
C ALA A 188 -0.14 10.51 14.99
N VAL A 189 1.02 10.42 15.64
CA VAL A 189 2.27 9.98 14.98
C VAL A 189 2.80 8.75 15.69
N MET A 190 2.97 7.68 14.93
CA MET A 190 3.51 6.41 15.39
C MET A 190 5.00 6.35 15.06
N ILE A 191 5.86 6.34 16.09
CA ILE A 191 7.30 6.12 15.97
C ILE A 191 7.56 4.65 16.25
N GLN A 192 7.89 3.90 15.21
CA GLN A 192 8.03 2.45 15.27
C GLN A 192 9.44 2.04 14.83
N GLU A 193 10.03 1.09 15.53
CA GLU A 193 11.33 0.54 15.15
C GLU A 193 11.21 -0.31 13.88
N ILE A 194 12.11 -0.10 12.93
CA ILE A 194 12.11 -0.85 11.68
C ILE A 194 12.66 -2.25 11.94
N VAL A 195 11.93 -3.26 11.46
CA VAL A 195 12.36 -4.66 11.49
C VAL A 195 13.37 -4.87 10.38
N GLY A 196 14.57 -5.32 10.72
CA GLY A 196 15.63 -5.58 9.75
C GLY A 196 16.97 -5.82 10.41
N GLU A 197 17.98 -6.02 9.56
CA GLU A 197 19.38 -6.11 9.96
C GLU A 197 20.22 -5.14 9.13
N ARG A 198 21.37 -4.75 9.68
CA ARG A 198 22.33 -3.87 9.00
C ARG A 198 23.28 -4.71 8.15
N HIS A 199 23.36 -4.38 6.87
CA HIS A 199 24.29 -4.95 5.89
C HIS A 199 25.13 -3.81 5.30
N GLY A 200 26.29 -3.55 5.93
CA GLY A 200 27.15 -2.41 5.56
C GLY A 200 26.42 -1.07 5.69
N ASP A 201 26.16 -0.44 4.54
CA ASP A 201 25.48 0.86 4.42
C ASP A 201 23.97 0.73 4.16
N ARG A 202 23.40 -0.48 4.24
CA ARG A 202 21.96 -0.74 4.07
C ARG A 202 21.36 -1.36 5.32
N PHE A 203 20.10 -1.03 5.61
CA PHE A 203 19.31 -1.70 6.65
C PHE A 203 17.94 -2.09 6.11
N TYR A 204 17.62 -3.38 6.13
CA TYR A 204 16.36 -3.91 5.61
C TYR A 204 16.05 -5.30 6.17
N PRO A 205 14.78 -5.74 6.16
CA PRO A 205 14.41 -7.13 6.48
C PRO A 205 14.69 -8.05 5.29
N HIS A 206 14.92 -9.32 5.57
CA HIS A 206 15.08 -10.31 4.50
C HIS A 206 13.78 -10.44 3.69
N LEU A 207 12.64 -10.41 4.37
CA LEU A 207 11.33 -10.58 3.76
C LEU A 207 10.35 -9.57 4.35
N SER A 208 9.59 -8.90 3.50
CA SER A 208 8.36 -8.21 3.88
C SER A 208 7.16 -8.92 3.25
N ALA A 209 6.03 -8.91 3.95
CA ALA A 209 4.81 -9.55 3.48
C ALA A 209 3.57 -8.69 3.77
N VAL A 210 2.62 -8.73 2.85
CA VAL A 210 1.25 -8.26 3.07
C VAL A 210 0.32 -9.44 2.92
N CYS A 211 -0.37 -9.80 3.99
CA CYS A 211 -1.23 -10.97 4.08
C CYS A 211 -2.68 -10.52 4.22
N ARG A 212 -3.55 -11.02 3.36
CA ARG A 212 -4.99 -10.74 3.38
C ARG A 212 -5.75 -12.04 3.53
N SER A 213 -6.72 -12.07 4.43
CA SER A 213 -7.57 -13.24 4.60
C SER A 213 -8.64 -13.38 3.52
N TYR A 214 -8.92 -12.31 2.78
CA TYR A 214 -9.82 -12.31 1.63
C TYR A 214 -9.10 -11.85 0.35
N SER A 215 -9.28 -12.60 -0.73
CA SER A 215 -8.72 -12.30 -2.05
C SER A 215 -9.81 -11.94 -3.04
N TYR A 216 -9.78 -10.71 -3.58
CA TYR A 216 -10.77 -10.28 -4.58
C TYR A 216 -10.49 -10.87 -5.96
N TYR A 217 -9.23 -11.21 -6.26
CA TYR A 217 -8.88 -11.96 -7.47
C TYR A 217 -8.13 -13.23 -7.08
N PRO A 218 -8.87 -14.31 -6.74
CA PRO A 218 -8.25 -15.55 -6.33
C PRO A 218 -7.43 -16.16 -7.47
N ILE A 219 -6.24 -16.65 -7.13
CA ILE A 219 -5.28 -17.18 -8.12
C ILE A 219 -5.56 -18.66 -8.38
N GLY A 220 -5.63 -19.03 -9.66
CA GLY A 220 -5.75 -20.42 -10.10
C GLY A 220 -7.08 -21.06 -9.68
N ARG A 221 -7.02 -22.05 -8.78
CA ARG A 221 -8.20 -22.78 -8.26
C ARG A 221 -8.56 -22.38 -6.82
N SER A 222 -7.98 -21.30 -6.33
CA SER A 222 -8.25 -20.78 -4.98
C SER A 222 -9.62 -20.12 -4.94
N LYS A 223 -10.21 -20.02 -3.75
CA LYS A 223 -11.43 -19.24 -3.49
C LYS A 223 -11.08 -17.88 -2.90
N PRO A 224 -11.98 -16.89 -2.93
CA PRO A 224 -11.77 -15.61 -2.24
C PRO A 224 -11.40 -15.77 -0.76
N GLU A 225 -12.05 -16.70 -0.06
CA GLU A 225 -11.82 -16.99 1.36
C GLU A 225 -10.51 -17.75 1.64
N ASP A 226 -9.82 -18.22 0.60
CA ASP A 226 -8.50 -18.85 0.75
C ASP A 226 -7.39 -17.78 0.95
N GLY A 227 -7.71 -16.49 0.91
CA GLY A 227 -6.80 -15.37 1.12
C GLY A 227 -5.71 -15.19 0.05
N VAL A 228 -4.89 -14.16 0.24
CA VAL A 228 -3.73 -13.86 -0.62
C VAL A 228 -2.59 -13.26 0.20
N VAL A 229 -1.37 -13.71 -0.09
CA VAL A 229 -0.14 -13.25 0.56
C VAL A 229 0.82 -12.78 -0.51
N SER A 230 1.26 -11.52 -0.42
CA SER A 230 2.29 -10.92 -1.26
C SER A 230 3.60 -10.83 -0.49
N LEU A 231 4.70 -11.29 -1.09
CA LEU A 231 6.04 -11.34 -0.51
C LEU A 231 7.01 -10.50 -1.34
N ALA A 232 7.90 -9.77 -0.68
CA ALA A 232 8.98 -9.01 -1.32
C ALA A 232 10.27 -9.06 -0.49
N LEU A 233 11.40 -8.96 -1.17
CA LEU A 233 12.70 -8.67 -0.56
C LEU A 233 12.75 -7.19 -0.15
N GLY A 234 13.40 -6.89 0.99
CA GLY A 234 13.60 -5.53 1.46
C GLY A 234 12.40 -4.96 2.22
N LEU A 235 12.37 -3.64 2.37
CA LEU A 235 11.28 -2.94 3.06
C LEU A 235 9.93 -3.15 2.35
N GLY A 236 8.85 -3.21 3.13
CA GLY A 236 7.48 -3.43 2.62
C GLY A 236 6.97 -2.37 1.64
N LYS A 237 7.68 -1.25 1.48
CA LYS A 237 7.38 -0.19 0.50
C LYS A 237 7.24 -0.76 -0.92
N THR A 238 8.01 -1.78 -1.31
CA THR A 238 7.87 -2.45 -2.61
C THR A 238 6.44 -2.97 -2.86
N ILE A 239 5.82 -3.60 -1.86
CA ILE A 239 4.47 -4.17 -1.99
C ILE A 239 3.43 -3.04 -1.94
N VAL A 240 3.63 -2.09 -1.02
CA VAL A 240 2.72 -0.96 -0.78
C VAL A 240 2.61 -0.05 -2.02
N ASP A 241 3.73 0.21 -2.70
CA ASP A 241 3.82 1.05 -3.90
C ASP A 241 3.43 0.27 -5.18
N GLY A 242 2.97 -0.98 -5.05
CA GLY A 242 2.48 -1.78 -6.18
C GLY A 242 3.58 -2.29 -7.12
N GLY A 243 4.81 -2.43 -6.61
CA GLY A 243 5.94 -3.01 -7.33
C GLY A 243 5.81 -4.52 -7.56
N LEU A 244 6.81 -5.09 -8.24
CA LEU A 244 6.89 -6.54 -8.48
C LEU A 244 7.07 -7.29 -7.15
N CYS A 245 6.21 -8.27 -6.90
CA CYS A 245 6.22 -9.09 -5.69
C CYS A 245 5.69 -10.51 -5.97
N TRP A 246 6.04 -11.45 -5.10
CA TRP A 246 5.58 -12.83 -5.20
C TRP A 246 4.29 -13.03 -4.41
N SER A 247 3.17 -13.22 -5.11
CA SER A 247 1.87 -13.48 -4.48
C SER A 247 1.46 -14.97 -4.53
N TYR A 248 0.83 -15.48 -3.48
CA TYR A 248 0.31 -16.85 -3.40
C TYR A 248 -0.91 -16.94 -2.47
N SER A 249 -1.68 -18.03 -2.52
CA SER A 249 -2.76 -18.29 -1.56
C SER A 249 -2.23 -19.12 -0.38
N PRO A 250 -2.46 -18.73 0.88
CA PRO A 250 -1.99 -19.45 2.06
C PRO A 250 -2.56 -20.87 2.20
N GLU A 251 -3.72 -21.18 1.61
CA GLU A 251 -4.24 -22.56 1.55
C GLU A 251 -3.53 -23.42 0.50
N ARG A 252 -2.83 -22.79 -0.46
CA ARG A 252 -2.16 -23.46 -1.58
C ARG A 252 -0.75 -22.89 -1.84
N PRO A 253 0.16 -22.90 -0.84
CA PRO A 253 1.49 -22.30 -0.96
C PRO A 253 2.37 -22.96 -2.02
N LYS A 254 2.05 -24.21 -2.39
CA LYS A 254 2.80 -24.97 -3.39
C LYS A 254 2.27 -24.86 -4.81
N ALA A 255 1.14 -24.15 -5.01
CA ALA A 255 0.54 -24.05 -6.33
C ALA A 255 1.50 -23.38 -7.32
N PRO A 256 1.61 -23.89 -8.56
CA PRO A 256 2.37 -23.22 -9.60
C PRO A 256 1.71 -21.87 -9.92
N ARG A 257 2.53 -20.85 -10.13
CA ARG A 257 2.07 -19.53 -10.57
C ARG A 257 1.65 -19.55 -12.04
N PRO A 258 0.82 -18.59 -12.48
CA PRO A 258 0.32 -18.52 -13.86
C PRO A 258 1.37 -18.01 -14.86
N PHE A 259 2.66 -18.13 -14.57
CA PHE A 259 3.70 -17.83 -15.56
C PHE A 259 3.74 -18.97 -16.60
N ALA A 260 3.84 -18.61 -17.87
CA ALA A 260 3.93 -19.56 -18.99
C ALA A 260 5.25 -20.36 -18.96
N GLY A 261 6.28 -19.89 -18.25
CA GLY A 261 7.53 -20.61 -18.03
C GLY A 261 8.58 -19.84 -17.23
N VAL A 262 9.78 -20.42 -17.14
CA VAL A 262 10.92 -19.87 -16.38
C VAL A 262 11.41 -18.53 -16.95
N GLN A 263 11.34 -18.35 -18.27
CA GLN A 263 11.75 -17.12 -18.94
C GLN A 263 10.87 -15.93 -18.53
N GLU A 264 9.56 -16.12 -18.44
CA GLU A 264 8.64 -15.09 -17.97
C GLU A 264 8.87 -14.79 -16.47
N MET A 265 9.13 -15.82 -15.67
CA MET A 265 9.52 -15.62 -14.26
C MET A 265 10.79 -14.77 -14.11
N LEU A 266 11.78 -14.92 -15.00
CA LEU A 266 13.00 -14.10 -14.99
C LEU A 266 12.72 -12.63 -15.34
N GLN A 267 11.70 -12.36 -16.15
CA GLN A 267 11.32 -11.00 -16.56
C GLN A 267 10.46 -10.31 -15.49
N GLU A 268 9.56 -11.07 -14.85
CA GLU A 268 8.55 -10.56 -13.92
C GLU A 268 8.95 -10.68 -12.43
N THR A 269 10.17 -11.16 -12.13
CA THR A 269 10.66 -11.24 -10.76
C THR A 269 11.14 -9.88 -10.25
N GLN A 270 10.98 -9.65 -8.95
CA GLN A 270 11.51 -8.48 -8.29
C GLN A 270 13.04 -8.41 -8.49
N SER A 271 13.51 -7.32 -9.09
CA SER A 271 14.94 -7.09 -9.37
C SER A 271 15.58 -6.03 -8.47
N ARG A 272 14.76 -5.16 -7.86
CA ARG A 272 15.18 -4.07 -6.97
C ARG A 272 14.43 -4.12 -5.64
N PHE A 273 15.04 -3.59 -4.59
CA PHE A 273 14.44 -3.56 -3.26
C PHE A 273 14.81 -2.29 -2.49
N TRP A 274 13.91 -1.86 -1.60
CA TRP A 274 14.11 -0.70 -0.73
C TRP A 274 14.87 -1.07 0.55
N ALA A 275 15.80 -0.21 0.94
CA ALA A 275 16.52 -0.27 2.21
C ALA A 275 16.69 1.13 2.82
N VAL A 276 16.90 1.19 4.14
CA VAL A 276 17.30 2.43 4.81
C VAL A 276 18.80 2.65 4.64
N ASN A 277 19.20 3.84 4.21
CA ASN A 277 20.60 4.23 4.04
C ASN A 277 21.28 4.44 5.40
N MET A 278 22.24 3.56 5.69
CA MET A 278 23.08 3.59 6.89
C MET A 278 24.48 4.16 6.62
N GLY A 279 24.76 4.55 5.39
CA GLY A 279 26.04 5.07 4.93
C GLY A 279 26.14 6.59 5.06
N ARG A 280 26.65 7.23 4.00
CA ARG A 280 26.79 8.69 3.97
C ARG A 280 25.41 9.35 4.00
N PRO A 281 25.22 10.38 4.85
CA PRO A 281 23.99 11.14 4.85
C PRO A 281 23.69 11.70 3.45
N PRO A 282 22.45 11.58 2.98
CA PRO A 282 22.01 12.14 1.70
C PRO A 282 22.07 13.68 1.73
N ALA A 283 21.83 14.31 0.58
CA ALA A 283 21.56 15.74 0.54
C ALA A 283 20.33 16.04 1.42
N TYR A 284 20.41 17.12 2.19
CA TYR A 284 19.34 17.50 3.11
C TYR A 284 18.07 17.83 2.35
N ASP A 285 17.03 17.02 2.57
CA ASP A 285 15.70 17.21 2.01
C ASP A 285 14.64 16.72 3.01
N PRO A 286 14.26 17.58 3.98
CA PRO A 286 13.32 17.21 5.03
C PRO A 286 11.89 17.02 4.51
N ILE A 287 11.61 17.38 3.25
CA ILE A 287 10.28 17.27 2.64
C ILE A 287 10.12 16.03 1.77
N ALA A 288 11.22 15.42 1.31
CA ALA A 288 11.18 14.15 0.56
C ALA A 288 10.94 12.94 1.47
N GLU A 289 9.86 12.17 1.25
CA GLU A 289 9.57 10.91 1.97
C GLU A 289 10.78 9.95 1.97
N THR A 290 11.45 9.84 0.82
CA THR A 290 12.50 8.87 0.55
C THR A 290 13.92 9.38 0.83
N GLU A 291 14.10 10.53 1.50
CA GLU A 291 15.42 11.15 1.75
C GLU A 291 16.47 10.13 2.20
N TYR A 292 16.13 9.24 3.14
CA TYR A 292 17.03 8.21 3.68
C TYR A 292 16.81 6.80 3.13
N LEU A 293 16.04 6.66 2.05
CA LEU A 293 15.81 5.37 1.40
C LEU A 293 16.70 5.23 0.18
N VAL A 294 17.23 4.02 -0.01
CA VAL A 294 18.02 3.64 -1.17
C VAL A 294 17.44 2.38 -1.78
N GLU A 295 17.61 2.23 -3.09
CA GLU A 295 17.26 1.01 -3.81
C GLU A 295 18.52 0.20 -4.10
N GLY A 296 18.53 -1.06 -3.64
CA GLY A 296 19.53 -2.06 -4.02
C GLY A 296 19.01 -3.01 -5.09
N ASP A 297 19.89 -3.82 -5.66
CA ASP A 297 19.56 -4.86 -6.63
C ASP A 297 19.82 -6.29 -6.09
N LEU A 298 19.51 -7.33 -6.87
CA LEU A 298 19.74 -8.71 -6.42
C LEU A 298 21.22 -9.03 -6.16
N ALA A 299 22.16 -8.33 -6.80
CA ALA A 299 23.59 -8.55 -6.56
C ALA A 299 24.01 -7.98 -5.20
N ASP A 300 23.49 -6.80 -4.83
CA ASP A 300 23.62 -6.25 -3.48
C ASP A 300 23.07 -7.22 -2.42
N ALA A 301 21.86 -7.74 -2.64
CA ALA A 301 21.21 -8.66 -1.70
C ALA A 301 21.94 -10.01 -1.56
N GLU A 302 22.56 -10.47 -2.65
CA GLU A 302 23.42 -11.66 -2.66
C GLU A 302 24.71 -11.42 -1.87
N TYR A 303 25.36 -10.28 -2.08
CA TYR A 303 26.53 -9.87 -1.29
C TYR A 303 26.20 -9.76 0.21
N ASP A 304 25.04 -9.21 0.52
CA ASP A 304 24.52 -9.06 1.88
C ASP A 304 24.10 -10.41 2.51
N GLY A 305 24.06 -11.50 1.73
CA GLY A 305 23.77 -12.87 2.18
C GLY A 305 22.27 -13.15 2.45
N THR A 306 21.38 -12.29 1.94
CA THR A 306 19.95 -12.28 2.32
C THR A 306 19.06 -13.18 1.45
N LEU A 307 19.56 -13.61 0.29
CA LEU A 307 18.77 -14.33 -0.71
C LEU A 307 18.53 -15.82 -0.44
N ARG A 308 19.26 -16.43 0.50
CA ARG A 308 19.28 -17.89 0.73
C ARG A 308 17.89 -18.54 0.79
N TYR A 309 16.95 -17.88 1.46
CA TYR A 309 15.60 -18.42 1.68
C TYR A 309 14.56 -17.89 0.67
N LEU A 310 14.94 -16.93 -0.17
CA LEU A 310 14.01 -16.13 -0.97
C LEU A 310 14.15 -16.42 -2.47
N ALA A 311 15.35 -16.83 -2.90
CA ALA A 311 15.66 -17.00 -4.30
C ALA A 311 15.82 -18.47 -4.70
N SER A 312 15.51 -18.74 -5.97
CA SER A 312 16.01 -19.86 -6.74
C SER A 312 17.04 -19.39 -7.77
N THR A 313 17.86 -20.32 -8.24
CA THR A 313 18.87 -20.07 -9.26
C THR A 313 18.47 -20.71 -10.57
N TYR A 314 18.52 -19.94 -11.65
CA TYR A 314 18.30 -20.45 -13.00
C TYR A 314 19.54 -21.19 -13.52
N ASP A 315 19.31 -22.42 -13.99
CA ASP A 315 20.30 -23.27 -14.66
C ASP A 315 20.02 -23.30 -16.17
N PRO A 316 20.82 -22.59 -16.99
CA PRO A 316 20.62 -22.52 -18.44
C PRO A 316 20.78 -23.87 -19.14
N ALA A 317 21.56 -24.81 -18.57
CA ALA A 317 21.81 -26.11 -19.20
C ALA A 317 20.60 -27.04 -19.12
N SER A 318 19.77 -26.87 -18.09
CA SER A 318 18.56 -27.68 -17.88
C SER A 318 17.25 -26.91 -18.01
N ASP A 319 17.31 -25.59 -18.27
CA ASP A 319 16.18 -24.66 -18.32
C ASP A 319 15.26 -24.77 -17.10
N ARG A 320 15.87 -24.81 -15.91
CA ARG A 320 15.17 -25.06 -14.63
C ARG A 320 15.64 -24.12 -13.53
N LEU A 321 14.74 -23.88 -12.59
CA LEU A 321 15.04 -23.20 -11.34
C LEU A 321 15.43 -24.23 -10.27
N ARG A 322 16.57 -24.01 -9.63
CA ARG A 322 17.04 -24.78 -8.48
C ARG A 322 16.86 -23.93 -7.22
N PRO A 323 16.05 -24.36 -6.23
CA PRO A 323 15.86 -23.61 -5.00
C PRO A 323 17.16 -23.27 -4.27
N GLY A 324 17.26 -22.04 -3.80
CA GLY A 324 18.42 -21.50 -3.09
C GLY A 324 19.46 -20.87 -4.02
N THR A 325 20.57 -20.47 -3.41
CA THR A 325 21.69 -19.73 -4.04
C THR A 325 22.97 -20.55 -4.17
N GLY A 326 22.89 -21.88 -4.01
CA GLY A 326 24.06 -22.77 -3.93
C GLY A 326 24.73 -23.11 -5.27
N THR A 327 24.19 -22.64 -6.39
CA THR A 327 24.75 -22.82 -7.74
C THR A 327 24.93 -21.48 -8.41
N ASP A 328 25.78 -21.40 -9.43
CA ASP A 328 25.96 -20.19 -10.23
C ASP A 328 24.78 -20.02 -11.21
N GLY A 329 24.35 -18.78 -11.42
CA GLY A 329 23.32 -18.41 -12.40
C GLY A 329 22.44 -17.24 -11.96
N PRO A 330 21.57 -16.75 -12.85
CA PRO A 330 20.62 -15.68 -12.53
C PRO A 330 19.69 -16.05 -11.36
N ARG A 331 19.40 -15.08 -10.50
CA ARG A 331 18.51 -15.26 -9.33
C ARG A 331 17.07 -14.91 -9.69
N VAL A 332 16.14 -15.69 -9.17
CA VAL A 332 14.69 -15.43 -9.26
C VAL A 332 14.10 -15.47 -7.86
N LEU A 333 13.41 -14.40 -7.45
CA LEU A 333 12.69 -14.36 -6.19
C LEU A 333 11.35 -15.10 -6.32
N ASP A 334 11.35 -16.38 -5.98
CA ASP A 334 10.18 -17.27 -5.99
C ASP A 334 9.83 -17.83 -4.60
N PHE A 335 10.65 -17.52 -3.59
CA PHE A 335 10.52 -17.96 -2.20
C PHE A 335 10.37 -19.48 -2.05
N ALA A 336 10.85 -20.27 -3.02
CA ALA A 336 10.73 -21.72 -3.04
C ALA A 336 11.34 -22.40 -1.79
N PRO A 337 12.47 -21.95 -1.21
CA PRO A 337 12.97 -22.51 0.04
C PRO A 337 11.97 -22.39 1.21
N LEU A 338 11.19 -21.32 1.27
CA LEU A 338 10.16 -21.13 2.31
C LEU A 338 8.86 -21.85 1.97
N LEU A 339 8.36 -21.71 0.74
CA LEU A 339 7.02 -22.17 0.36
C LEU A 339 6.99 -23.65 -0.08
N GLN A 340 8.01 -24.11 -0.80
CA GLN A 340 8.07 -25.47 -1.37
C GLN A 340 8.82 -26.43 -0.46
N LEU A 341 10.04 -26.04 -0.08
CA LEU A 341 10.93 -26.85 0.76
C LEU A 341 10.60 -26.75 2.25
N ARG A 342 9.83 -25.73 2.67
CA ARG A 342 9.43 -25.48 4.06
C ARG A 342 10.65 -25.45 5.00
N GLU A 343 11.75 -24.82 4.56
CA GLU A 343 12.95 -24.69 5.39
C GLU A 343 12.69 -23.92 6.69
N ARG A 344 11.73 -23.00 6.63
CA ARG A 344 11.10 -22.34 7.78
C ARG A 344 9.58 -22.35 7.54
N PRO A 345 8.76 -22.50 8.59
CA PRO A 345 7.30 -22.61 8.48
C PRO A 345 6.62 -21.23 8.29
N LEU A 346 6.94 -20.55 7.17
CA LEU A 346 6.40 -19.22 6.86
C LEU A 346 4.87 -19.26 6.70
N ASN A 347 4.36 -20.26 5.98
CA ASN A 347 2.93 -20.30 5.65
C ASN A 347 2.08 -20.58 6.90
N GLU A 348 2.57 -21.43 7.79
CA GLU A 348 1.96 -21.76 9.07
C GLU A 348 1.91 -20.53 9.98
N LEU A 349 3.01 -19.76 10.04
CA LEU A 349 3.03 -18.46 10.69
C LEU A 349 1.95 -17.52 10.13
N VAL A 350 1.88 -17.38 8.80
CA VAL A 350 0.92 -16.48 8.15
C VAL A 350 -0.53 -16.90 8.44
N LYS A 351 -0.83 -18.20 8.35
CA LYS A 351 -2.17 -18.73 8.68
C LYS A 351 -2.55 -18.45 10.14
N ALA A 352 -1.66 -18.73 11.08
CA ALA A 352 -1.90 -18.48 12.50
C ALA A 352 -2.12 -16.99 12.79
N LEU A 353 -1.40 -16.11 12.10
CA LEU A 353 -1.56 -14.66 12.23
C LEU A 353 -2.87 -14.15 11.64
N LEU A 354 -3.26 -14.61 10.45
CA LEU A 354 -4.54 -14.26 9.83
C LEU A 354 -5.71 -14.71 10.71
N GLU A 355 -5.72 -15.99 11.13
CA GLU A 355 -6.76 -16.54 12.00
C GLU A 355 -6.86 -15.77 13.33
N THR A 356 -5.73 -15.50 13.98
CA THR A 356 -5.70 -14.72 15.23
C THR A 356 -6.27 -13.31 15.03
N ALA A 357 -5.91 -12.64 13.93
CA ALA A 357 -6.37 -11.29 13.64
C ALA A 357 -7.84 -11.22 13.24
N GLU A 358 -8.32 -12.15 12.40
CA GLU A 358 -9.72 -12.23 12.01
C GLU A 358 -10.63 -12.48 13.21
N GLU A 359 -10.27 -13.42 14.08
CA GLU A 359 -11.03 -13.70 15.29
C GLU A 359 -11.02 -12.51 16.27
N THR A 360 -9.93 -11.77 16.33
CA THR A 360 -9.80 -10.59 17.23
C THR A 360 -10.61 -9.40 16.74
N LEU A 361 -10.63 -9.18 15.41
CA LEU A 361 -11.34 -8.04 14.80
C LEU A 361 -12.77 -8.40 14.35
N GLY A 362 -13.12 -9.69 14.31
CA GLY A 362 -14.44 -10.22 13.95
C GLY A 362 -14.79 -10.06 12.47
N ARG A 363 -13.79 -9.87 11.60
CA ARG A 363 -13.91 -9.59 10.15
C ARG A 363 -12.64 -10.02 9.43
N GLU A 364 -12.69 -10.01 8.10
CA GLU A 364 -11.53 -10.18 7.23
C GLU A 364 -10.47 -9.11 7.51
N VAL A 365 -9.19 -9.45 7.34
CA VAL A 365 -8.06 -8.61 7.75
C VAL A 365 -6.93 -8.57 6.74
N GLU A 366 -6.21 -7.45 6.76
CA GLU A 366 -4.92 -7.25 6.12
C GLU A 366 -3.85 -7.09 7.21
N ILE A 367 -2.72 -7.79 7.07
CA ILE A 367 -1.59 -7.75 8.00
C ILE A 367 -0.33 -7.40 7.21
N GLU A 368 0.45 -6.43 7.71
CA GLU A 368 1.81 -6.17 7.25
C GLU A 368 2.82 -6.85 8.18
N LEU A 369 3.75 -7.61 7.60
CA LEU A 369 4.80 -8.34 8.31
C LEU A 369 6.18 -8.01 7.73
N ALA A 370 7.19 -8.02 8.58
CA ALA A 370 8.59 -7.98 8.18
C ALA A 370 9.37 -9.05 8.95
N MET A 371 10.31 -9.71 8.28
CA MET A 371 11.00 -10.86 8.81
C MET A 371 12.52 -10.78 8.62
N VAL A 372 13.22 -11.20 9.66
CA VAL A 372 14.65 -11.44 9.67
C VAL A 372 14.87 -12.94 9.72
N LEU A 373 15.65 -13.46 8.76
CA LEU A 373 15.86 -14.89 8.56
C LEU A 373 17.34 -15.22 8.74
N PRO A 374 17.78 -15.61 9.95
CA PRO A 374 19.17 -15.95 10.19
C PRO A 374 19.64 -17.11 9.29
N PRO A 375 20.89 -17.09 8.80
CA PRO A 375 21.41 -18.10 7.88
C PRO A 375 21.52 -19.50 8.51
N SER A 376 21.67 -19.57 9.84
CA SER A 376 21.64 -20.84 10.57
C SER A 376 20.21 -21.22 10.91
N ARG A 377 19.81 -22.46 10.59
CA ARG A 377 18.52 -23.03 10.99
C ARG A 377 18.35 -23.12 12.52
N SER A 378 19.44 -23.16 13.28
CA SER A 378 19.38 -23.21 14.75
C SER A 378 19.02 -21.88 15.40
N ALA A 379 19.29 -20.75 14.72
CA ALA A 379 18.89 -19.43 15.20
C ALA A 379 17.40 -19.19 14.89
N PRO A 380 16.62 -18.64 15.83
CA PRO A 380 15.20 -18.37 15.61
C PRO A 380 15.03 -17.27 14.56
N ALA A 381 14.16 -17.51 13.58
CA ALA A 381 13.69 -16.44 12.71
C ALA A 381 12.82 -15.48 13.52
N ARG A 382 12.80 -14.20 13.15
CA ARG A 382 12.05 -13.16 13.84
C ARG A 382 11.08 -12.52 12.88
N ALA A 383 9.80 -12.49 13.25
CA ALA A 383 8.71 -11.85 12.52
C ALA A 383 8.18 -10.67 13.32
N GLY A 384 8.34 -9.48 12.77
CA GLY A 384 7.72 -8.27 13.28
C GLY A 384 6.33 -8.09 12.69
N PHE A 385 5.33 -8.01 13.58
CA PHE A 385 3.96 -7.67 13.25
C PHE A 385 3.84 -6.15 13.14
N VAL A 386 3.84 -5.64 11.91
CA VAL A 386 4.03 -4.22 11.61
C VAL A 386 2.72 -3.45 11.63
N GLN A 387 1.64 -4.06 11.14
CA GLN A 387 0.32 -3.43 11.05
C GLN A 387 -0.78 -4.50 10.91
N VAL A 388 -1.99 -4.17 11.38
CA VAL A 388 -3.21 -4.91 11.05
C VAL A 388 -4.34 -3.94 10.77
N ARG A 389 -5.17 -4.26 9.78
CA ARG A 389 -6.35 -3.49 9.40
C ARG A 389 -7.50 -4.43 9.06
N PRO A 390 -8.75 -4.06 9.37
CA PRO A 390 -9.90 -4.80 8.88
C PRO A 390 -10.11 -4.53 7.37
N MET A 391 -10.69 -5.50 6.67
CA MET A 391 -11.05 -5.41 5.26
C MET A 391 -12.58 -5.39 5.08
N MET A 392 -13.02 -4.87 3.94
CA MET A 392 -14.44 -4.82 3.55
C MET A 392 -14.77 -5.89 2.50
N ALA A 393 -15.04 -7.12 2.93
CA ALA A 393 -15.51 -8.15 2.00
C ALA A 393 -16.91 -7.81 1.43
N PRO A 394 -17.23 -8.20 0.17
CA PRO A 394 -18.56 -8.02 -0.41
C PRO A 394 -19.65 -8.69 0.43
N ARG A 395 -20.67 -7.93 0.87
CA ARG A 395 -21.79 -8.47 1.68
C ARG A 395 -23.15 -8.41 0.99
N GLU A 396 -23.35 -7.47 0.06
CA GLU A 396 -24.61 -7.36 -0.67
C GLU A 396 -24.70 -8.38 -1.80
N THR A 397 -25.91 -8.87 -2.09
CA THR A 397 -26.12 -9.84 -3.17
C THR A 397 -26.51 -9.10 -4.45
N VAL A 398 -25.56 -8.92 -5.36
CA VAL A 398 -25.83 -8.53 -6.74
C VAL A 398 -25.73 -9.78 -7.58
N GLU A 399 -26.81 -10.17 -8.27
CA GLU A 399 -26.77 -11.31 -9.17
C GLU A 399 -26.53 -10.85 -10.61
N LEU A 400 -25.36 -11.20 -11.16
CA LEU A 400 -25.01 -10.98 -12.56
C LEU A 400 -24.80 -12.32 -13.28
N PRO A 401 -25.81 -12.79 -14.04
CA PRO A 401 -25.67 -14.03 -14.78
C PRO A 401 -24.70 -13.84 -15.96
N ALA A 402 -24.04 -14.91 -16.39
CA ALA A 402 -22.93 -14.83 -17.35
C ALA A 402 -23.35 -14.35 -18.75
N ASP A 403 -24.60 -14.57 -19.13
CA ASP A 403 -25.22 -14.09 -20.35
C ASP A 403 -25.39 -12.57 -20.38
N ALA A 404 -25.57 -11.94 -19.21
CA ALA A 404 -25.65 -10.47 -19.11
C ALA A 404 -24.36 -9.77 -19.56
N LEU A 405 -23.22 -10.47 -19.54
CA LEU A 405 -21.93 -9.93 -20.02
C LEU A 405 -21.86 -9.83 -21.54
N ARG A 406 -22.85 -10.33 -22.29
CA ARG A 406 -22.87 -10.35 -23.77
C ARG A 406 -23.95 -9.45 -24.38
N ASP A 407 -24.54 -8.58 -23.59
CA ASP A 407 -25.53 -7.60 -24.04
C ASP A 407 -24.88 -6.67 -25.10
N GLU A 408 -25.60 -6.37 -26.18
CA GLU A 408 -25.10 -5.55 -27.30
C GLU A 408 -24.93 -4.08 -26.92
N ARG A 409 -25.56 -3.63 -25.83
CA ARG A 409 -25.50 -2.23 -25.35
C ARG A 409 -24.43 -2.00 -24.27
N LEU A 410 -23.42 -2.86 -24.20
CA LEU A 410 -22.36 -2.75 -23.21
C LEU A 410 -21.25 -1.84 -23.72
N LEU A 411 -20.84 -0.89 -22.88
CA LEU A 411 -19.58 -0.16 -23.08
C LEU A 411 -18.39 -1.07 -22.78
N LEU A 412 -18.49 -1.86 -21.72
CA LEU A 412 -17.52 -2.88 -21.35
C LEU A 412 -18.15 -3.92 -20.43
N SER A 413 -17.53 -5.09 -20.36
CA SER A 413 -17.79 -6.05 -19.29
C SER A 413 -16.52 -6.83 -18.93
N SER A 414 -16.54 -7.43 -17.75
CA SER A 414 -15.39 -8.16 -17.22
C SER A 414 -15.82 -9.31 -16.32
N GLU A 415 -15.08 -10.42 -16.41
CA GLU A 415 -15.11 -11.52 -15.44
C GLU A 415 -14.11 -11.33 -14.29
N ARG A 416 -13.42 -10.19 -14.26
CA ARG A 416 -12.46 -9.76 -13.24
C ARG A 416 -12.83 -8.34 -12.77
N ALA A 417 -13.96 -8.24 -12.09
CA ALA A 417 -14.44 -7.03 -11.45
C ALA A 417 -14.38 -7.15 -9.91
N MET A 418 -14.12 -6.02 -9.25
CA MET A 418 -14.09 -5.88 -7.81
C MET A 418 -15.04 -4.75 -7.37
N GLY A 419 -15.49 -4.85 -6.13
CA GLY A 419 -16.55 -4.03 -5.57
C GLY A 419 -17.81 -4.87 -5.55
N ASN A 420 -18.90 -4.26 -5.09
CA ASN A 420 -20.19 -4.91 -5.09
C ASN A 420 -21.28 -3.85 -5.03
N GLY A 421 -22.19 -3.86 -6.00
CA GLY A 421 -23.29 -2.91 -6.02
C GLY A 421 -23.69 -2.48 -7.43
N VAL A 422 -24.56 -1.47 -7.44
CA VAL A 422 -25.06 -0.81 -8.65
C VAL A 422 -24.73 0.69 -8.55
N GLU A 423 -24.21 1.26 -9.63
CA GLU A 423 -23.95 2.70 -9.74
C GLU A 423 -24.61 3.23 -11.01
N ASP A 424 -25.50 4.21 -10.84
CA ASP A 424 -26.39 4.76 -11.87
C ASP A 424 -26.32 6.29 -11.97
N ARG A 425 -25.34 6.93 -11.33
CA ARG A 425 -25.18 8.40 -11.33
C ARG A 425 -24.13 8.90 -12.32
N ILE A 426 -23.35 8.00 -12.90
CA ILE A 426 -22.22 8.36 -13.77
C ILE A 426 -22.73 8.77 -15.16
N ARG A 427 -22.28 9.94 -15.63
CA ARG A 427 -22.46 10.38 -17.03
C ARG A 427 -21.15 10.73 -17.72
N ASP A 428 -20.12 10.96 -16.92
CA ASP A 428 -18.82 11.41 -17.38
C ASP A 428 -17.89 10.21 -17.51
N ILE A 429 -17.23 10.10 -18.67
CA ILE A 429 -16.24 9.07 -18.96
C ILE A 429 -14.93 9.76 -19.30
N VAL A 430 -13.89 9.47 -18.53
CA VAL A 430 -12.52 9.92 -18.77
C VAL A 430 -11.69 8.71 -19.15
N TYR A 431 -11.03 8.75 -20.30
CA TYR A 431 -10.20 7.64 -20.74
C TYR A 431 -8.87 8.08 -21.35
N VAL A 432 -7.87 7.21 -21.19
CA VAL A 432 -6.59 7.30 -21.90
C VAL A 432 -6.78 6.80 -23.33
N LYS A 433 -6.39 7.62 -24.32
CA LYS A 433 -6.54 7.28 -25.73
C LYS A 433 -5.61 6.11 -26.10
N PRO A 434 -6.13 5.00 -26.69
CA PRO A 434 -5.31 3.85 -27.05
C PRO A 434 -4.15 4.18 -28.01
N ASP A 435 -4.44 4.96 -29.05
CA ASP A 435 -3.48 5.20 -30.15
C ASP A 435 -2.29 6.08 -29.74
N ASP A 436 -2.48 6.95 -28.73
CA ASP A 436 -1.47 7.90 -28.26
C ASP A 436 -0.72 7.41 -27.00
N PHE A 437 -1.02 6.20 -26.52
CA PHE A 437 -0.47 5.68 -25.27
C PHE A 437 0.93 5.10 -25.44
N GLU A 438 1.87 5.59 -24.62
CA GLU A 438 3.19 4.98 -24.44
C GLU A 438 3.56 4.98 -22.95
N ALA A 439 4.13 3.88 -22.46
CA ALA A 439 4.53 3.69 -21.06
C ALA A 439 5.41 4.84 -20.51
N ARG A 440 6.30 5.39 -21.34
CA ARG A 440 7.17 6.52 -20.95
C ARG A 440 6.41 7.82 -20.62
N HIS A 441 5.16 7.95 -21.04
CA HIS A 441 4.34 9.14 -20.83
C HIS A 441 3.39 9.02 -19.64
N THR A 442 3.37 7.88 -18.95
CA THR A 442 2.44 7.64 -17.83
C THR A 442 2.53 8.69 -16.70
N PRO A 443 3.70 9.27 -16.34
CA PRO A 443 3.73 10.33 -15.33
C PRO A 443 3.04 11.63 -15.79
N ALA A 444 3.14 11.96 -17.08
CA ALA A 444 2.46 13.12 -17.65
C ALA A 444 0.93 12.91 -17.69
N ILE A 445 0.50 11.69 -18.03
CA ILE A 445 -0.92 11.29 -18.01
C ILE A 445 -1.49 11.44 -16.60
N ALA A 446 -0.77 11.00 -15.56
CA ALA A 446 -1.20 11.16 -14.16
C ALA A 446 -1.42 12.64 -13.78
N ALA A 447 -0.54 13.54 -14.22
CA ALA A 447 -0.67 14.97 -13.97
C ALA A 447 -1.89 15.60 -14.68
N GLU A 448 -2.18 15.19 -15.92
CA GLU A 448 -3.37 15.65 -16.65
C GLU A 448 -4.67 15.12 -16.03
N LEU A 449 -4.69 13.85 -15.61
CA LEU A 449 -5.82 13.22 -14.92
C LEU A 449 -6.17 13.96 -13.64
N GLU A 450 -5.16 14.37 -12.86
CA GLU A 450 -5.38 15.11 -11.63
C GLU A 450 -6.16 16.41 -11.87
N ARG A 451 -5.84 17.15 -12.94
CA ARG A 451 -6.53 18.41 -13.28
C ARG A 451 -8.01 18.14 -13.52
N TRP A 452 -8.34 17.14 -14.33
CA TRP A 452 -9.73 16.81 -14.66
C TRP A 452 -10.49 16.21 -13.48
N ASN A 453 -9.86 15.35 -12.69
CA ASN A 453 -10.43 14.85 -11.44
C ASN A 453 -10.83 16.01 -10.51
N ARG A 454 -9.99 17.04 -10.39
CA ARG A 454 -10.28 18.22 -9.58
C ARG A 454 -11.50 19.00 -10.08
N GLU A 455 -11.61 19.20 -11.39
CA GLU A 455 -12.74 19.90 -12.02
C GLU A 455 -14.06 19.13 -11.82
N LEU A 456 -14.05 17.83 -12.10
CA LEU A 456 -15.21 16.95 -11.94
C LEU A 456 -15.64 16.82 -10.47
N LEU A 457 -14.66 16.67 -9.57
CA LEU A 457 -14.92 16.60 -8.13
C LEU A 457 -15.50 17.91 -7.59
N ALA A 458 -14.98 19.07 -8.02
CA ALA A 458 -15.52 20.37 -7.64
C ALA A 458 -16.95 20.59 -8.16
N ALA A 459 -17.28 20.01 -9.32
CA ALA A 459 -18.62 20.03 -9.88
C ALA A 459 -19.56 18.96 -9.27
N GLY A 460 -19.07 18.12 -8.36
CA GLY A 460 -19.85 17.02 -7.77
C GLY A 460 -20.25 15.94 -8.80
N ARG A 461 -19.46 15.76 -9.86
CA ARG A 461 -19.74 14.86 -10.98
C ARG A 461 -18.93 13.58 -10.85
N PRO A 462 -19.55 12.44 -10.44
CA PRO A 462 -18.87 11.16 -10.44
C PRO A 462 -18.63 10.70 -11.88
N TYR A 463 -17.49 10.05 -12.10
CA TYR A 463 -17.09 9.64 -13.45
C TYR A 463 -16.53 8.21 -13.48
N LEU A 464 -16.52 7.65 -14.69
CA LEU A 464 -15.85 6.40 -15.03
C LEU A 464 -14.47 6.71 -15.61
N LEU A 465 -13.44 6.06 -15.07
CA LEU A 465 -12.04 6.21 -15.48
C LEU A 465 -11.56 4.95 -16.20
N LEU A 466 -11.02 5.09 -17.41
CA LEU A 466 -10.42 4.01 -18.20
C LEU A 466 -8.96 4.32 -18.51
N GLY A 467 -8.08 3.34 -18.36
CA GLY A 467 -6.66 3.49 -18.70
C GLY A 467 -5.96 2.15 -18.82
N PHE A 468 -4.66 2.22 -19.07
CA PHE A 468 -3.85 1.04 -19.40
C PHE A 468 -2.87 0.68 -18.29
N GLY A 469 -2.71 -0.62 -18.06
CA GLY A 469 -1.83 -1.17 -17.03
C GLY A 469 -2.37 -0.93 -15.61
N ARG A 470 -1.48 -0.97 -14.63
CA ARG A 470 -1.77 -0.80 -13.20
C ARG A 470 -1.95 0.66 -12.80
N TRP A 471 -3.09 1.01 -12.22
CA TRP A 471 -3.25 2.29 -11.54
C TRP A 471 -2.48 2.31 -10.21
N GLY A 472 -1.68 3.36 -10.03
CA GLY A 472 -0.91 3.59 -8.81
C GLY A 472 0.37 2.77 -8.68
N SER A 473 0.87 2.20 -9.78
CA SER A 473 2.22 1.64 -9.82
C SER A 473 3.24 2.74 -10.06
N SER A 474 4.32 2.77 -9.27
CA SER A 474 5.44 3.68 -9.50
C SER A 474 6.31 3.31 -10.71
N ASP A 475 6.15 2.09 -11.25
CA ASP A 475 6.86 1.65 -12.45
C ASP A 475 6.07 2.04 -13.71
N PRO A 476 6.61 2.93 -14.57
CA PRO A 476 5.94 3.38 -15.79
C PRO A 476 5.61 2.24 -16.78
N TRP A 477 6.34 1.13 -16.73
CA TRP A 477 6.12 -0.03 -17.58
C TRP A 477 5.02 -0.95 -17.06
N LEU A 478 4.67 -0.83 -15.77
CA LEU A 478 3.57 -1.58 -15.18
C LEU A 478 2.24 -0.83 -15.27
N GLY A 479 2.26 0.50 -15.32
CA GLY A 479 1.05 1.31 -15.49
C GLY A 479 1.20 2.80 -15.21
N ILE A 480 0.14 3.41 -14.72
CA ILE A 480 0.03 4.86 -14.54
C ILE A 480 0.22 5.22 -13.05
N PRO A 481 1.24 6.03 -12.68
CA PRO A 481 1.60 6.34 -11.30
C PRO A 481 0.65 7.39 -10.68
N VAL A 482 -0.65 7.10 -10.64
CA VAL A 482 -1.63 7.94 -9.94
C VAL A 482 -1.64 7.64 -8.45
N THR A 483 -1.60 8.67 -7.63
CA THR A 483 -2.01 8.54 -6.22
C THR A 483 -3.53 8.50 -6.13
N TRP A 484 -4.07 7.93 -5.05
CA TRP A 484 -5.52 7.87 -4.86
C TRP A 484 -6.19 9.25 -4.91
N GLY A 485 -5.55 10.28 -4.33
CA GLY A 485 -6.05 11.65 -4.39
C GLY A 485 -6.22 12.21 -5.81
N GLN A 486 -5.44 11.73 -6.78
CA GLN A 486 -5.52 12.18 -8.18
C GLN A 486 -6.71 11.59 -8.95
N VAL A 487 -7.37 10.55 -8.42
CA VAL A 487 -8.51 9.88 -9.06
C VAL A 487 -9.72 9.70 -8.12
N ALA A 488 -9.73 10.36 -6.96
CA ALA A 488 -10.73 10.17 -5.91
C ALA A 488 -12.18 10.51 -6.30
N GLY A 489 -12.39 11.25 -7.39
CA GLY A 489 -13.72 11.53 -7.96
C GLY A 489 -14.29 10.39 -8.81
N ALA A 490 -13.45 9.43 -9.22
CA ALA A 490 -13.91 8.26 -9.95
C ALA A 490 -14.79 7.39 -9.04
N ARG A 491 -15.86 6.84 -9.62
CA ARG A 491 -16.71 5.81 -8.97
C ARG A 491 -16.62 4.47 -9.68
N VAL A 492 -16.10 4.48 -10.89
CA VAL A 492 -15.73 3.27 -11.64
C VAL A 492 -14.33 3.47 -12.19
N ILE A 493 -13.44 2.51 -11.97
CA ILE A 493 -12.07 2.52 -12.51
C ILE A 493 -11.84 1.25 -13.31
N VAL A 494 -11.22 1.37 -14.46
CA VAL A 494 -10.97 0.26 -15.39
C VAL A 494 -9.49 0.22 -15.73
N GLU A 495 -8.89 -0.94 -15.51
CA GLU A 495 -7.56 -1.32 -16.01
C GLU A 495 -7.72 -2.16 -17.27
N ALA A 496 -7.36 -1.58 -18.40
CA ALA A 496 -7.25 -2.29 -19.66
C ALA A 496 -5.81 -2.78 -19.86
N THR A 497 -5.63 -4.01 -20.34
CA THR A 497 -4.30 -4.46 -20.79
C THR A 497 -4.07 -4.09 -22.24
N LEU A 498 -2.80 -4.03 -22.66
CA LEU A 498 -2.39 -3.89 -24.06
C LEU A 498 -1.46 -5.06 -24.41
N PRO A 499 -1.26 -5.40 -25.71
CA PRO A 499 -0.31 -6.44 -26.10
C PRO A 499 1.11 -6.22 -25.56
N ALA A 500 1.53 -4.95 -25.42
CA ALA A 500 2.82 -4.58 -24.88
C ALA A 500 2.83 -4.34 -23.35
N MET A 501 1.68 -4.51 -22.68
CA MET A 501 1.49 -4.23 -21.25
C MET A 501 0.35 -5.14 -20.72
N ASP A 502 0.65 -6.44 -20.57
CA ASP A 502 -0.26 -7.45 -20.00
C ASP A 502 0.13 -7.74 -18.54
N VAL A 503 -0.16 -6.79 -17.66
CA VAL A 503 0.22 -6.84 -16.25
C VAL A 503 -0.95 -7.40 -15.44
N GLU A 504 -0.69 -8.36 -14.55
CA GLU A 504 -1.71 -8.86 -13.62
C GLU A 504 -2.16 -7.74 -12.65
N PRO A 505 -3.46 -7.64 -12.34
CA PRO A 505 -4.00 -6.55 -11.50
C PRO A 505 -3.30 -6.48 -10.13
N SER A 506 -3.07 -5.25 -9.64
CA SER A 506 -2.46 -5.06 -8.32
C SER A 506 -3.49 -5.29 -7.23
N GLN A 507 -3.23 -6.25 -6.34
CA GLN A 507 -3.99 -6.44 -5.11
C GLN A 507 -3.19 -6.08 -3.85
N GLY A 508 -1.94 -5.65 -4.02
CA GLY A 508 -0.97 -5.47 -2.94
C GLY A 508 -0.91 -4.08 -2.31
N SER A 509 -1.35 -3.05 -3.04
CA SER A 509 -1.03 -1.66 -2.75
C SER A 509 -2.03 -0.94 -1.83
N HIS A 510 -1.61 0.18 -1.23
CA HIS A 510 -2.55 1.07 -0.53
C HIS A 510 -3.63 1.62 -1.47
N PHE A 511 -3.30 1.83 -2.75
CA PHE A 511 -4.28 2.17 -3.78
C PHE A 511 -5.43 1.15 -3.84
N PHE A 512 -5.10 -0.14 -3.83
CA PHE A 512 -6.08 -1.22 -3.85
C PHE A 512 -6.96 -1.25 -2.58
N HIS A 513 -6.37 -0.97 -1.42
CA HIS A 513 -7.13 -0.87 -0.18
C HIS A 513 -8.19 0.24 -0.25
N ASN A 514 -7.79 1.45 -0.70
CA ASN A 514 -8.70 2.59 -0.84
C ASN A 514 -9.83 2.30 -1.84
N LEU A 515 -9.50 1.59 -2.92
CA LEU A 515 -10.47 1.16 -3.93
C LEU A 515 -11.55 0.24 -3.35
N SER A 516 -11.14 -0.83 -2.66
CA SER A 516 -12.07 -1.81 -2.08
C SER A 516 -12.99 -1.25 -1.00
N SER A 517 -12.54 -0.24 -0.26
CA SER A 517 -13.24 0.36 0.88
C SER A 517 -14.10 1.58 0.54
N SER A 518 -13.72 2.35 -0.49
CA SER A 518 -14.45 3.56 -0.92
C SER A 518 -15.70 3.25 -1.77
N GLY A 519 -16.05 1.97 -1.94
CA GLY A 519 -17.17 1.54 -2.78
C GLY A 519 -16.98 1.82 -4.27
N VAL A 520 -15.74 2.07 -4.71
CA VAL A 520 -15.42 2.26 -6.13
C VAL A 520 -15.47 0.90 -6.82
N LEU A 521 -16.23 0.81 -7.91
CA LEU A 521 -16.32 -0.40 -8.72
C LEU A 521 -15.10 -0.46 -9.64
N TYR A 522 -14.45 -1.60 -9.69
CA TYR A 522 -13.19 -1.75 -10.41
C TYR A 522 -13.24 -2.89 -11.40
N PHE A 523 -12.67 -2.69 -12.57
CA PHE A 523 -12.72 -3.64 -13.68
C PHE A 523 -11.33 -3.88 -14.23
N THR A 524 -10.97 -5.14 -14.44
CA THR A 524 -9.80 -5.51 -15.23
C THR A 524 -10.28 -6.07 -16.56
N VAL A 525 -9.98 -5.40 -17.67
CA VAL A 525 -10.39 -5.82 -19.01
C VAL A 525 -9.16 -6.18 -19.84
N ARG A 526 -9.07 -7.42 -20.30
CA ARG A 526 -7.92 -7.86 -21.10
C ARG A 526 -8.12 -7.52 -22.58
N HIS A 527 -7.04 -7.15 -23.28
CA HIS A 527 -7.09 -6.91 -24.72
C HIS A 527 -7.36 -8.18 -25.56
N ASP A 528 -7.03 -9.36 -25.02
CA ASP A 528 -7.08 -10.65 -25.74
C ASP A 528 -8.38 -11.44 -25.47
N ARG A 529 -9.29 -10.94 -24.63
CA ARG A 529 -10.51 -11.66 -24.23
C ARG A 529 -11.73 -10.75 -24.18
N GLY A 530 -12.85 -11.26 -24.71
CA GLY A 530 -14.10 -10.53 -24.87
C GLY A 530 -14.89 -10.31 -23.56
N PRO A 531 -15.88 -9.39 -23.60
CA PRO A 531 -16.29 -8.56 -24.74
C PRO A 531 -15.44 -7.29 -24.92
N GLY A 532 -14.38 -7.09 -24.11
CA GLY A 532 -13.50 -5.94 -24.26
C GLY A 532 -14.18 -4.61 -23.89
N ILE A 533 -13.59 -3.52 -24.36
CA ILE A 533 -14.11 -2.16 -24.24
C ILE A 533 -14.50 -1.68 -25.65
N ASP A 534 -15.67 -1.06 -25.80
CA ASP A 534 -16.09 -0.45 -27.07
C ASP A 534 -15.38 0.90 -27.29
N TRP A 535 -14.11 0.80 -27.72
CA TRP A 535 -13.27 1.96 -28.04
C TRP A 535 -13.81 2.78 -29.22
N ASP A 536 -14.45 2.13 -30.19
CA ASP A 536 -15.02 2.79 -31.37
C ASP A 536 -16.19 3.70 -30.99
N TRP A 537 -17.05 3.23 -30.09
CA TRP A 537 -18.12 4.05 -29.54
C TRP A 537 -17.56 5.27 -28.83
N LEU A 538 -16.54 5.11 -27.98
CA LEU A 538 -15.89 6.24 -27.29
C LEU A 538 -15.27 7.24 -28.27
N ALA A 539 -14.56 6.75 -29.29
CA ALA A 539 -13.88 7.58 -30.28
C ALA A 539 -14.84 8.40 -31.15
N ARG A 540 -16.07 7.92 -31.39
CA ARG A 540 -17.10 8.61 -32.19
C ARG A 540 -17.84 9.72 -31.46
N ARG A 541 -17.79 9.78 -30.12
CA ARG A 541 -18.52 10.80 -29.33
C ARG A 541 -17.80 12.14 -29.34
N GLU A 542 -18.56 13.23 -29.41
CA GLU A 542 -17.98 14.57 -29.30
C GLU A 542 -17.36 14.75 -27.90
N PRO A 543 -16.06 15.10 -27.80
CA PRO A 543 -15.42 15.28 -26.51
C PRO A 543 -15.87 16.57 -25.84
N VAL A 544 -16.15 16.50 -24.53
CA VAL A 544 -16.30 17.70 -23.68
C VAL A 544 -14.95 18.41 -23.55
N ALA A 545 -13.88 17.62 -23.42
CA ALA A 545 -12.51 18.09 -23.42
C ALA A 545 -11.58 16.98 -23.93
N GLU A 546 -10.48 17.38 -24.55
CA GLU A 546 -9.47 16.46 -25.07
C GLU A 546 -8.08 17.05 -24.88
N THR A 547 -7.12 16.22 -24.50
CA THR A 547 -5.68 16.54 -24.47
C THR A 547 -4.92 15.62 -25.41
N ARG A 548 -3.58 15.66 -25.34
CA ARG A 548 -2.74 14.75 -26.10
C ARG A 548 -3.03 13.28 -25.76
N TRP A 549 -3.26 12.93 -24.49
CA TRP A 549 -3.39 11.53 -24.06
C TRP A 549 -4.75 11.18 -23.51
N LEU A 550 -5.53 12.15 -23.05
CA LEU A 550 -6.80 11.91 -22.38
C LEU A 550 -7.96 12.47 -23.20
N ARG A 551 -9.11 11.81 -23.06
CA ARG A 551 -10.37 12.28 -23.62
C ARG A 551 -11.49 12.17 -22.60
N HIS A 552 -12.29 13.22 -22.50
CA HIS A 552 -13.45 13.30 -21.63
C HIS A 552 -14.70 13.37 -22.51
N VAL A 553 -15.55 12.35 -22.41
CA VAL A 553 -16.86 12.30 -23.08
C VAL A 553 -17.97 12.26 -22.03
N ARG A 554 -19.15 12.72 -22.43
CA ARG A 554 -20.33 12.75 -21.56
C ARG A 554 -21.53 12.15 -22.28
N THR A 555 -22.29 11.34 -21.56
CA THR A 555 -23.57 10.78 -22.02
C THR A 555 -24.75 11.64 -21.57
N ASP A 556 -25.83 11.60 -22.35
CA ASP A 556 -27.06 12.35 -22.06
C ASP A 556 -27.75 11.80 -20.80
N ALA A 557 -27.87 10.48 -20.72
CA ALA A 557 -28.36 9.73 -19.57
C ALA A 557 -27.23 9.00 -18.84
N SER A 558 -27.49 8.56 -17.62
CA SER A 558 -26.48 7.87 -16.82
C SER A 558 -26.18 6.47 -17.34
N LEU A 559 -24.92 6.08 -17.16
CA LEU A 559 -24.46 4.71 -17.33
C LEU A 559 -25.05 3.85 -16.22
N GLU A 560 -25.34 2.60 -16.56
CA GLU A 560 -25.72 1.60 -15.59
C GLU A 560 -24.52 0.68 -15.34
N VAL A 561 -23.96 0.76 -14.14
CA VAL A 561 -22.83 -0.07 -13.74
C VAL A 561 -23.27 -1.06 -12.70
N ARG A 562 -22.93 -2.34 -12.91
CA ARG A 562 -23.24 -3.41 -11.95
C ARG A 562 -22.00 -4.27 -11.73
N VAL A 563 -21.72 -4.60 -10.48
CA VAL A 563 -20.67 -5.56 -10.11
C VAL A 563 -21.20 -6.54 -9.07
N ASP A 564 -21.01 -7.82 -9.36
CA ASP A 564 -21.20 -8.95 -8.46
C ASP A 564 -19.83 -9.34 -7.92
N GLY A 565 -19.52 -8.88 -6.71
CA GLY A 565 -18.25 -9.12 -6.05
C GLY A 565 -18.02 -10.58 -5.64
N ARG A 566 -19.06 -11.42 -5.64
CA ARG A 566 -18.95 -12.85 -5.33
C ARG A 566 -18.50 -13.67 -6.53
N THR A 567 -19.03 -13.34 -7.71
CA THR A 567 -18.63 -14.00 -8.96
C THR A 567 -17.47 -13.28 -9.66
N GLY A 568 -17.14 -12.06 -9.24
CA GLY A 568 -16.15 -11.20 -9.88
C GLY A 568 -16.63 -10.66 -11.22
N ARG A 569 -17.93 -10.70 -11.51
CA ARG A 569 -18.48 -10.25 -12.79
C ARG A 569 -18.95 -8.81 -12.71
N GLY A 570 -18.70 -8.05 -13.75
CA GLY A 570 -19.19 -6.69 -13.85
C GLY A 570 -19.53 -6.30 -15.28
N LEU A 571 -20.44 -5.35 -15.42
CA LEU A 571 -20.75 -4.69 -16.68
C LEU A 571 -20.96 -3.19 -16.51
N VAL A 572 -20.71 -2.46 -17.60
CA VAL A 572 -21.12 -1.06 -17.79
C VAL A 572 -22.00 -1.03 -19.02
N ARG A 573 -23.27 -0.73 -18.83
CA ARG A 573 -24.25 -0.61 -19.90
C ARG A 573 -24.43 0.86 -20.28
N LEU A 574 -24.47 1.10 -21.58
CA LEU A 574 -24.80 2.40 -22.15
C LEU A 574 -26.29 2.70 -21.92
N PRO A 575 -26.68 3.98 -21.74
CA PRO A 575 -28.09 4.34 -21.71
C PRO A 575 -28.77 3.88 -23.00
N GLY A 576 -30.05 3.49 -22.90
CA GLY A 576 -30.86 3.27 -24.10
C GLY A 576 -30.97 4.56 -24.89
N GLU A 577 -30.71 4.51 -26.20
CA GLU A 577 -31.16 5.55 -27.12
C GLU A 577 -32.69 5.41 -27.22
N ASP A 578 -33.43 6.47 -26.89
CA ASP A 578 -34.87 6.57 -27.19
C ASP A 578 -35.08 6.74 -28.71
#